data_AF-A0A3B9QBG8-F1
#
_entry.id   AF-A0A3B9QBG8-F1
#
_cell.length_a   1.000
_cell.length_b   1.000
_cell.length_c   1.000
_cell.angle_alpha   90.00
_cell.angle_beta   90.00
_cell.angle_gamma   90.00
#
_symmetry.space_group_name_H-M   'P 1'
#
loop_
_entity.id
_entity.type
_entity.pdbx_description
1 polymer ?
#
loop_
_entity_poly.entity_id
_entity_poly.type
_entity_poly.pdbx_seq_one_letter_code
_entity_poly.pdbx_strand_id
1 'polypeptide(L)'
;MNRPEAAQNNRWISSQLTGTPRKWLIAYMTLIAGVGLGFSAWVLIGYDLPDPYTTAVFAILGIISFNQSIKISPKAEFHATWPILFAALHCYGLPLAVLTGVPGMLSQLVFLRKPLLTALFNSGQLAISLGVANITTGFVRSLTPDVIT
;
A
#
# COMPACT_ATOMS: atom_id res chain seq x y z
N MET A 1 -21.15 -25.79 18.45
CA MET A 1 -19.68 -25.89 18.62
C MET A 1 -19.15 -24.47 18.72
N ASN A 2 -18.93 -24.00 19.95
CA ASN A 2 -18.61 -22.61 20.24
C ASN A 2 -17.16 -22.32 19.83
N ARG A 3 -16.97 -21.38 18.90
CA ARG A 3 -15.65 -20.85 18.55
C ARG A 3 -15.09 -20.13 19.78
N PRO A 4 -13.81 -20.36 20.16
CA PRO A 4 -13.22 -19.58 21.23
C PRO A 4 -13.06 -18.13 20.76
N GLU A 5 -13.84 -17.24 21.35
CA GLU A 5 -13.82 -15.76 21.25
C GLU A 5 -12.51 -15.13 21.78
N ALA A 6 -11.47 -15.92 22.01
CA ALA A 6 -10.20 -15.49 22.57
C ALA A 6 -9.24 -14.85 21.54
N ALA A 7 -9.54 -14.91 20.25
CA ALA A 7 -8.70 -14.33 19.19
C ALA A 7 -9.02 -12.86 18.85
N GLN A 8 -10.06 -12.27 19.45
CA GLN A 8 -10.72 -11.09 18.89
C GLN A 8 -10.27 -9.74 19.47
N ASN A 9 -9.29 -9.69 20.38
CA ASN A 9 -8.95 -8.43 21.08
C ASN A 9 -7.49 -8.00 21.04
N ASN A 10 -6.71 -8.46 20.07
CA ASN A 10 -5.36 -7.95 19.86
C ASN A 10 -5.34 -6.97 18.66
N ARG A 11 -5.54 -5.68 18.93
CA ARG A 11 -5.47 -4.56 17.95
C ARG A 11 -4.14 -4.49 17.18
N TRP A 12 -3.14 -5.25 17.59
CA TRP A 12 -1.78 -5.21 17.07
C TRP A 12 -1.54 -6.20 15.91
N ILE A 13 -1.94 -7.47 16.05
CA ILE A 13 -1.77 -8.51 15.02
C ILE A 13 -2.98 -9.46 15.05
N SER A 14 -3.61 -9.67 13.89
CA SER A 14 -4.54 -10.79 13.69
C SER A 14 -3.74 -12.01 13.19
N SER A 15 -3.37 -12.90 14.10
CA SER A 15 -2.70 -14.17 13.77
C SER A 15 -3.13 -15.26 14.75
N GLN A 16 -3.35 -16.47 14.23
CA GLN A 16 -3.67 -17.66 15.02
C GLN A 16 -2.43 -18.32 15.63
N LEU A 17 -1.23 -17.84 15.31
CA LEU A 17 0.03 -18.39 15.82
C LEU A 17 0.26 -17.97 17.27
N THR A 18 0.75 -18.90 18.10
CA THR A 18 1.12 -18.66 19.50
C THR A 18 2.60 -19.01 19.74
N GLY A 19 3.23 -18.39 20.74
CA GLY A 19 4.63 -18.68 21.11
C GLY A 19 5.70 -18.12 20.15
N THR A 20 6.78 -18.88 19.95
CA THR A 20 7.97 -18.48 19.16
C THR A 20 7.66 -18.14 17.69
N PRO A 21 6.81 -18.87 16.95
CA PRO A 21 6.45 -18.52 15.57
C PRO A 21 5.77 -17.16 15.45
N ARG A 22 4.96 -16.76 16.45
CA ARG A 22 4.33 -15.44 16.48
C ARG A 22 5.37 -14.33 16.61
N LYS A 23 6.41 -14.52 17.43
CA LYS A 23 7.49 -13.53 17.60
C LYS A 23 8.26 -13.31 16.29
N TRP A 24 8.56 -14.38 15.57
CA TRP A 24 9.20 -14.30 14.25
C TRP A 24 8.33 -13.59 13.21
N LEU A 25 7.03 -13.90 13.18
CA LEU A 25 6.10 -13.20 12.29
C LEU A 25 6.04 -11.70 12.60
N ILE A 26 5.97 -11.33 13.88
CA ILE A 26 5.98 -9.92 14.30
C ILE A 26 7.28 -9.25 13.87
N ALA A 27 8.43 -9.88 14.14
CA ALA A 27 9.74 -9.33 13.77
C ALA A 27 9.84 -9.10 12.25
N TYR A 28 9.40 -10.08 11.45
CA TYR A 28 9.36 -9.97 9.99
C TYR A 28 8.43 -8.84 9.53
N MET A 29 7.21 -8.78 10.05
CA MET A 29 6.24 -7.75 9.67
C MET A 29 6.75 -6.35 10.04
N THR A 30 7.34 -6.19 11.22
CA THR A 30 7.94 -4.92 11.66
C THR A 30 9.12 -4.53 10.78
N LEU A 31 10.00 -5.47 10.43
CA LEU A 31 11.14 -5.22 9.55
C LEU A 31 10.68 -4.68 8.20
N ILE A 32 9.77 -5.40 7.53
CA ILE A 32 9.28 -5.02 6.19
C ILE A 32 8.50 -3.70 6.24
N ALA A 33 7.69 -3.49 7.28
CA ALA A 33 7.03 -2.21 7.51
C ALA A 33 8.05 -1.07 7.64
N GLY A 34 9.09 -1.25 8.45
CA GLY A 34 10.14 -0.25 8.66
C GLY A 34 10.89 0.07 7.37
N VAL A 35 11.33 -0.95 6.62
CA VAL A 35 12.03 -0.77 5.34
C VAL A 35 11.12 -0.06 4.32
N GLY A 36 9.88 -0.51 4.16
CA GLY A 36 8.97 0.07 3.16
C GLY A 36 8.51 1.48 3.50
N LEU A 37 8.27 1.79 4.78
CA LEU A 37 7.91 3.15 5.21
C LEU A 37 9.11 4.10 5.13
N GLY A 38 10.32 3.63 5.50
CA GLY A 38 11.55 4.39 5.32
C GLY A 38 11.81 4.70 3.84
N PHE A 39 11.64 3.72 2.96
CA PHE A 39 11.68 3.92 1.51
C PHE A 39 10.64 4.93 1.03
N SER A 40 9.40 4.85 1.53
CA SER A 40 8.33 5.79 1.17
C SER A 40 8.70 7.23 1.54
N ALA A 41 9.22 7.43 2.75
CA ALA A 41 9.67 8.75 3.20
C ALA A 41 10.82 9.28 2.35
N TRP A 42 11.81 8.43 2.04
CA TRP A 42 12.92 8.79 1.17
C TRP A 42 12.45 9.21 -0.23
N VAL A 43 11.50 8.49 -0.82
CA VAL A 43 10.91 8.85 -2.12
C VAL A 43 10.17 10.20 -2.04
N LEU A 44 9.33 10.42 -1.03
CA LEU A 44 8.53 11.64 -0.95
C LEU A 44 9.35 12.89 -0.61
N ILE A 45 10.52 12.73 0.01
CA ILE A 45 11.44 13.83 0.31
C ILE A 45 12.44 14.06 -0.84
N GLY A 46 12.83 13.00 -1.54
CA GLY A 46 13.89 13.02 -2.55
C GLY A 46 13.42 13.33 -3.97
N TYR A 47 12.12 13.26 -4.25
CA TYR A 47 11.56 13.52 -5.58
C TYR A 47 10.63 14.72 -5.58
N ASP A 48 10.65 15.46 -6.68
CA ASP A 48 9.68 16.52 -6.92
C ASP A 48 8.28 15.94 -7.10
N LEU A 49 7.34 16.46 -6.32
CA LEU A 49 5.93 16.14 -6.48
C LEU A 49 5.33 16.99 -7.62
N PRO A 50 4.31 16.47 -8.33
CA PRO A 50 3.51 17.25 -9.26
C PRO A 50 2.88 18.46 -8.59
N ASP A 51 2.13 19.25 -9.36
CA ASP A 51 1.42 20.41 -8.83
C ASP A 51 0.58 20.04 -7.58
N PRO A 52 0.42 20.96 -6.61
CA PRO A 52 -0.24 20.66 -5.35
C PRO A 52 -1.68 20.16 -5.50
N TYR A 53 -2.37 20.57 -6.56
CA TYR A 53 -3.76 20.18 -6.81
C TYR A 53 -3.84 18.72 -7.25
N THR A 54 -3.06 18.32 -8.25
CA THR A 54 -2.93 16.92 -8.67
C THR A 54 -2.51 16.03 -7.50
N THR A 55 -1.52 16.49 -6.74
CA THR A 55 -1.02 15.80 -5.55
C THR A 55 -2.14 15.57 -4.52
N ALA A 56 -2.93 16.60 -4.23
CA ALA A 56 -4.07 16.51 -3.30
C ALA A 56 -5.17 15.57 -3.83
N VAL A 57 -5.53 15.67 -5.10
CA VAL A 57 -6.56 14.83 -5.73
C VAL A 57 -6.19 13.36 -5.62
N PHE A 58 -4.95 13.00 -5.98
CA PHE A 58 -4.49 11.61 -5.92
C PHE A 58 -4.39 11.10 -4.48
N ALA A 59 -3.95 11.92 -3.51
CA ALA A 59 -3.95 11.53 -2.11
C ALA A 59 -5.38 11.26 -1.58
N ILE A 60 -6.34 12.13 -1.88
CA ILE A 60 -7.74 11.98 -1.46
C ILE A 60 -8.37 10.75 -2.11
N LEU A 61 -8.21 10.60 -3.43
CA LEU A 61 -8.72 9.45 -4.17
C LEU A 61 -8.07 8.13 -3.70
N GLY A 62 -6.78 8.16 -3.34
CA GLY A 62 -6.09 7.06 -2.69
C GLY A 62 -6.79 6.66 -1.39
N ILE A 63 -6.98 7.61 -0.47
CA ILE A 63 -7.66 7.35 0.81
C ILE A 63 -9.07 6.80 0.58
N ILE A 64 -9.88 7.41 -0.28
CA ILE A 64 -11.25 6.94 -0.53
C ILE A 64 -11.22 5.52 -1.10
N SER A 65 -10.40 5.28 -2.12
CA SER A 65 -10.36 4.00 -2.82
C SER A 65 -9.86 2.84 -1.96
N PHE A 66 -8.88 3.06 -1.07
CA PHE A 66 -8.43 2.04 -0.11
C PHE A 66 -9.45 1.74 1.00
N ASN A 67 -10.41 2.64 1.21
CA ASN A 67 -11.48 2.48 2.21
C ASN A 67 -12.86 2.23 1.60
N GLN A 68 -13.00 2.12 0.30
CA GLN A 68 -14.30 1.83 -0.31
C GLN A 68 -14.14 0.76 -1.39
N SER A 69 -14.80 -0.37 -1.16
CA SER A 69 -14.99 -1.40 -2.18
C SER A 69 -16.31 -1.08 -2.89
N ILE A 70 -16.23 -0.90 -4.21
CA ILE A 70 -17.40 -0.63 -5.04
C ILE A 70 -18.06 -1.97 -5.35
N LYS A 71 -19.30 -2.17 -4.91
CA LYS A 71 -20.07 -3.38 -5.21
C LYS A 71 -20.71 -3.22 -6.58
N ILE A 72 -20.27 -4.02 -7.56
CA ILE A 72 -20.83 -4.02 -8.92
C ILE A 72 -21.98 -5.02 -9.01
N SER A 73 -21.90 -6.12 -8.26
CA SER A 73 -22.90 -7.19 -8.20
C SER A 73 -22.82 -7.88 -6.84
N PRO A 74 -23.85 -8.60 -6.36
CA PRO A 74 -23.81 -9.30 -5.08
C PRO A 74 -22.62 -10.25 -4.88
N LYS A 75 -21.96 -10.67 -5.97
CA LYS A 75 -20.77 -11.54 -5.96
C LYS A 75 -19.49 -10.87 -6.50
N ALA A 76 -19.54 -9.59 -6.88
CA ALA A 76 -18.41 -8.89 -7.48
C ALA A 76 -18.16 -7.55 -6.78
N GLU A 77 -16.99 -7.45 -6.16
CA GLU A 77 -16.48 -6.23 -5.55
C GLU A 77 -15.27 -5.75 -6.35
N PHE A 78 -15.26 -4.47 -6.69
CA PHE A 78 -14.16 -3.83 -7.38
C PHE A 78 -13.44 -2.88 -6.44
N HIS A 79 -12.12 -3.03 -6.37
CA HIS A 79 -11.26 -2.14 -5.63
C HIS A 79 -10.71 -1.08 -6.58
N ALA A 80 -11.31 0.12 -6.56
CA ALA A 80 -10.89 1.27 -7.36
C ALA A 80 -9.45 1.72 -7.07
N THR A 81 -8.87 1.19 -6.00
CA THR A 81 -7.49 1.38 -5.57
C THR A 81 -6.46 1.15 -6.65
N TRP A 82 -6.55 0.01 -7.35
CA TRP A 82 -5.50 -0.42 -8.29
C TRP A 82 -5.44 0.46 -9.54
N PRO A 83 -6.57 0.79 -10.22
CA PRO A 83 -6.55 1.73 -11.34
C PRO A 83 -5.95 3.09 -11.00
N ILE A 84 -6.31 3.66 -9.84
CA ILE A 84 -5.84 4.99 -9.44
C ILE A 84 -4.34 4.96 -9.15
N LEU A 85 -3.88 3.92 -8.44
CA LEU A 85 -2.46 3.73 -8.12
C LEU A 85 -1.60 3.54 -9.38
N PHE A 86 -2.05 2.69 -10.31
CA PHE A 86 -1.31 2.45 -11.55
C PHE A 86 -1.32 3.66 -12.48
N ALA A 87 -2.43 4.41 -12.54
CA ALA A 87 -2.48 5.67 -13.26
C ALA A 87 -1.51 6.70 -12.66
N ALA A 88 -1.44 6.80 -11.33
CA ALA A 88 -0.47 7.67 -10.66
C ALA A 88 0.97 7.28 -11.03
N LEU A 89 1.28 5.98 -10.98
CA LEU A 89 2.61 5.45 -11.32
C LEU A 89 2.98 5.69 -12.78
N HIS A 90 2.04 5.47 -13.70
CA HIS A 90 2.29 5.60 -15.13
C HIS A 90 2.43 7.07 -15.56
N CYS A 91 1.55 7.95 -15.08
CA CYS A 91 1.49 9.34 -15.53
C CYS A 91 2.45 10.26 -14.79
N TYR A 92 2.66 10.04 -13.49
CA TYR A 92 3.40 10.95 -12.61
C TYR A 92 4.56 10.28 -11.86
N GLY A 93 4.75 8.98 -12.08
CA GLY A 93 5.88 8.23 -11.55
C GLY A 93 5.73 7.76 -10.11
N LEU A 94 6.84 7.28 -9.58
CA LEU A 94 6.95 6.69 -8.25
C LEU A 94 6.44 7.58 -7.09
N PRO A 95 6.75 8.89 -6.99
CA PRO A 95 6.38 9.68 -5.81
C PRO A 95 4.87 9.79 -5.64
N LEU A 96 4.13 10.02 -6.73
CA LEU A 96 2.67 10.14 -6.65
C LEU A 96 2.00 8.79 -6.39
N ALA A 97 2.55 7.69 -6.92
CA ALA A 97 2.08 6.35 -6.61
C ALA A 97 2.27 6.01 -5.13
N VAL A 98 3.44 6.31 -4.56
CA VAL A 98 3.71 6.14 -3.13
C VAL A 98 2.75 6.98 -2.29
N LEU A 99 2.52 8.24 -2.66
CA LEU A 99 1.59 9.14 -1.96
C LEU A 99 0.13 8.69 -2.03
N THR A 100 -0.28 8.08 -3.14
CA THR A 100 -1.63 7.55 -3.30
C THR A 100 -1.81 6.25 -2.52
N GLY A 101 -0.82 5.37 -2.62
CA GLY A 101 -0.85 4.00 -2.12
C GLY A 101 -0.66 3.90 -0.61
N VAL A 102 0.44 4.46 -0.11
CA VAL A 102 0.92 4.24 1.26
C VAL A 102 0.03 4.94 2.28
N PRO A 103 -0.28 6.25 2.18
CA PRO A 103 -1.29 6.92 3.00
C PRO A 103 -2.67 6.27 2.90
N GLY A 104 -3.09 5.85 1.69
CA GLY A 104 -4.36 5.16 1.48
C GLY A 104 -4.44 3.85 2.28
N MET A 105 -3.42 3.01 2.22
CA MET A 105 -3.35 1.78 3.00
C MET A 105 -3.21 2.06 4.50
N LEU A 106 -2.43 3.07 4.90
CA LEU A 106 -2.30 3.49 6.30
C LEU A 106 -3.61 4.03 6.86
N SER A 107 -4.46 4.66 6.07
CA SER A 107 -5.74 5.17 6.57
C SER A 107 -6.67 4.05 7.09
N GLN A 108 -6.47 2.80 6.67
CA GLN A 108 -7.20 1.63 7.19
C GLN A 108 -6.97 1.39 8.70
N LEU A 109 -5.87 1.93 9.26
CA LEU A 109 -5.66 2.01 10.72
C LEU A 109 -6.63 2.95 11.40
N VAL A 110 -6.78 4.15 10.83
CA VAL A 110 -7.64 5.21 11.37
C VAL A 110 -9.10 4.78 11.31
N PHE A 111 -9.49 4.13 10.20
CA PHE A 111 -10.83 3.55 10.05
C PHE A 111 -11.02 2.21 10.77
N LEU A 112 -10.07 1.79 11.62
CA LEU A 112 -10.11 0.56 12.43
C LEU A 112 -10.42 -0.73 11.65
N ARG A 113 -10.11 -0.74 10.34
CA ARG A 113 -10.42 -1.89 9.47
C ARG A 113 -9.37 -2.99 9.54
N LYS A 114 -8.16 -2.66 9.97
CA LYS A 114 -7.04 -3.58 10.05
C LYS A 114 -6.26 -3.38 11.36
N PRO A 115 -5.67 -4.46 11.92
CA PRO A 115 -4.68 -4.35 12.99
C PRO A 115 -3.49 -3.51 12.56
N LEU A 116 -2.84 -2.82 13.52
CA LEU A 116 -1.75 -1.89 13.25
C LEU A 116 -0.62 -2.50 12.45
N LEU A 117 -0.08 -3.64 12.90
CA LEU A 117 1.06 -4.22 12.23
C LEU A 117 0.71 -4.74 10.83
N THR A 118 -0.52 -5.20 10.64
CA THR A 118 -1.02 -5.62 9.31
C THR A 118 -1.09 -4.45 8.35
N ALA A 119 -1.63 -3.30 8.78
CA ALA A 119 -1.69 -2.11 7.95
C ALA A 119 -0.29 -1.59 7.61
N LEU A 120 0.59 -1.47 8.60
CA LEU A 120 1.98 -1.02 8.40
C LEU A 120 2.75 -1.96 7.45
N PHE A 121 2.61 -3.28 7.65
CA PHE A 121 3.24 -4.28 6.81
C PHE A 121 2.75 -4.22 5.36
N ASN A 122 1.44 -4.16 5.15
CA ASN A 122 0.86 -4.07 3.81
C ASN A 122 1.29 -2.78 3.10
N SER A 123 1.32 -1.66 3.81
CA SER A 123 1.82 -0.39 3.30
C SER A 123 3.30 -0.48 2.92
N GLY A 124 4.12 -1.11 3.77
CA GLY A 124 5.54 -1.30 3.49
C GLY A 124 5.78 -2.21 2.29
N GLN A 125 5.06 -3.34 2.19
CA GLN A 125 5.11 -4.21 1.02
C GLN A 125 4.69 -3.51 -0.27
N LEU A 126 3.63 -2.68 -0.21
CA LEU A 126 3.19 -1.89 -1.35
C LEU A 126 4.29 -0.93 -1.81
N ALA A 127 4.90 -0.20 -0.88
CA ALA A 127 5.98 0.75 -1.19
C ALA A 127 7.17 0.06 -1.87
N ILE A 128 7.63 -1.06 -1.31
CA ILE A 128 8.72 -1.86 -1.89
C ILE A 128 8.32 -2.35 -3.30
N SER A 129 7.08 -2.82 -3.46
CA SER A 129 6.58 -3.31 -4.75
C SER A 129 6.54 -2.20 -5.80
N LEU A 130 6.14 -0.98 -5.44
CA LEU A 130 6.18 0.18 -6.32
C LEU A 130 7.62 0.56 -6.69
N GLY A 131 8.56 0.49 -5.74
CA GLY A 131 9.98 0.72 -6.01
C GLY A 131 10.55 -0.28 -7.03
N VAL A 132 10.27 -1.57 -6.84
CA VAL A 132 10.67 -2.62 -7.79
C VAL A 132 10.00 -2.42 -9.15
N ALA A 133 8.69 -2.11 -9.18
CA ALA A 133 7.97 -1.86 -10.42
C ALA A 133 8.57 -0.68 -11.20
N ASN A 134 8.97 0.40 -10.51
CA ASN A 134 9.63 1.55 -11.12
C ASN A 134 10.99 1.18 -11.74
N ILE A 135 11.81 0.39 -11.02
CA ILE A 135 13.10 -0.11 -11.53
C ILE A 135 12.88 -0.98 -12.78
N THR A 136 11.95 -1.93 -12.71
CA THR A 136 11.63 -2.82 -13.84
C THR A 136 11.11 -2.03 -15.03
N THR A 137 10.26 -1.03 -14.82
CA THR A 137 9.75 -0.17 -15.89
C THR A 137 10.87 0.65 -16.54
N GLY A 138 11.79 1.20 -15.74
CA GLY A 138 12.98 1.87 -16.24
C GLY A 138 13.88 0.94 -17.06
N PHE A 139 14.09 -0.29 -16.59
CA PHE A 139 14.86 -1.30 -17.33
C PHE A 139 14.19 -1.68 -18.65
N VAL A 140 12.89 -1.96 -18.65
CA VAL A 140 12.13 -2.26 -19.88
C VAL A 140 12.21 -1.08 -20.86
N ARG A 141 12.01 0.17 -20.40
CA ARG A 141 12.16 1.36 -21.25
C ARG A 141 13.57 1.48 -21.84
N SER A 142 14.61 1.09 -21.11
CA SER A 142 15.97 1.10 -21.64
C SER A 142 16.21 0.03 -22.72
N LEU A 143 15.44 -1.06 -22.72
CA LEU A 143 15.49 -2.13 -23.72
C LEU A 143 14.61 -1.85 -24.93
N THR A 144 13.56 -1.04 -24.78
CA THR A 144 12.73 -0.54 -25.88
C THR A 144 12.99 0.95 -26.08
N PRO A 145 14.10 1.36 -26.73
CA PRO A 145 14.28 2.73 -27.14
C PRO A 145 13.09 3.13 -28.03
N ASP A 146 12.52 4.30 -27.76
CA ASP A 146 11.25 4.80 -28.30
C ASP A 146 10.89 4.31 -29.71
N VAL A 147 9.92 3.38 -29.78
CA VAL A 147 9.12 3.16 -30.99
C VAL A 147 7.66 3.24 -30.60
N ILE A 148 7.19 4.42 -30.21
CA ILE A 148 5.82 4.87 -30.48
C ILE A 148 5.88 6.38 -30.73
N THR A 149 6.09 6.75 -32.00
CA THR A 149 5.70 8.04 -32.58
C THR A 149 4.20 8.23 -32.53
#